data_AF-A0A147B3Q8-F1
#
_entry.id   AF-A0A147B3Q8-F1
#
_cell.length_a   1.000
_cell.length_b   1.000
_cell.length_c   1.000
_cell.angle_alpha   90.00
_cell.angle_beta   90.00
_cell.angle_gamma   90.00
#
_symmetry.space_group_name_H-M   'P 1'
#
loop_
_entity.id
_entity.type
_entity.pdbx_description
1 polymer ?
#
loop_
_entity_poly.entity_id
_entity_poly.type
_entity_poly.pdbx_seq_one_letter_code
_entity_poly.pdbx_strand_id
1 'polypeptide(L)'
;MSKTRSGGGGSMSARDFLSAQIALKQKEREAEQLRKRYKEQKQFLDYLHQRTEELQKSTEEAREQRFKLEMFFRDEETDADMEMAQKEMKEAMVKEAEIQRLKEECAELKKRKQEAQLQTLKYSHYKKFMLRVLKLTKFDNVDLLTGYFENLLHIRDQLYQRENQVQEQKEQQKRTLQSLKDQHDLLWLQMNNQLSQRQTELEKARSEALIWEQEWNRIQETAAKKMLELGQIKLATLNLHELTSGELEREEVDDNDTEKQLEQIKVFMLDHTDIVKQYQTCLQREAKENQEPTQNI
;
A
#
# COMPACT_ATOMS: atom_id res chain seq x y z
N MET A 1 39.79 113.13 95.42
CA MET A 1 39.70 114.61 95.47
C MET A 1 41.08 115.19 95.73
N SER A 2 41.35 116.33 95.12
CA SER A 2 42.56 117.15 95.28
C SER A 2 42.65 117.82 96.67
N LYS A 3 43.90 118.17 97.05
CA LYS A 3 44.33 119.37 97.83
C LYS A 3 43.92 119.41 99.32
N THR A 4 44.61 120.03 100.29
CA THR A 4 45.72 121.02 100.41
C THR A 4 46.13 121.00 101.90
N ARG A 5 47.43 120.97 102.26
CA ARG A 5 48.35 122.08 102.65
C ARG A 5 48.31 122.52 104.14
N SER A 6 49.54 122.60 104.67
CA SER A 6 50.08 123.52 105.69
C SER A 6 50.00 123.16 107.19
N GLY A 7 51.12 122.66 107.74
CA GLY A 7 52.08 123.43 108.56
C GLY A 7 51.65 123.98 109.92
N GLY A 8 52.40 123.61 110.98
CA GLY A 8 52.43 124.31 112.27
C GLY A 8 52.94 123.43 113.41
N GLY A 9 54.13 123.70 113.93
CA GLY A 9 54.74 122.99 115.05
C GLY A 9 54.22 123.42 116.43
N GLY A 10 54.42 122.57 117.43
CA GLY A 10 54.13 122.82 118.84
C GLY A 10 54.25 121.54 119.67
N SER A 11 54.99 121.63 120.76
CA SER A 11 55.51 120.57 121.65
C SER A 11 54.59 119.40 122.02
N MET A 12 55.19 118.20 121.98
CA MET A 12 54.71 116.90 122.45
C MET A 12 54.36 116.85 123.95
N SER A 13 53.29 116.13 124.28
CA SER A 13 52.94 115.68 125.64
C SER A 13 52.70 114.18 125.67
N ALA A 14 53.01 113.55 126.81
CA ALA A 14 53.14 112.10 127.08
C ALA A 14 51.90 111.22 126.80
N ARG A 15 50.81 111.77 126.25
CA ARG A 15 49.58 111.05 125.91
C ARG A 15 49.63 110.37 124.53
N ASP A 16 50.48 110.86 123.63
CA ASP A 16 50.51 110.39 122.23
C ASP A 16 51.27 109.07 122.03
N PHE A 17 52.18 108.71 122.94
CA PHE A 17 52.94 107.45 122.86
C PHE A 17 52.10 106.21 123.18
N LEU A 18 51.10 106.34 124.08
CA LEU A 18 50.22 105.23 124.45
C LEU A 18 49.14 104.96 123.38
N SER A 19 48.73 105.99 122.65
CA SER A 19 47.79 105.92 121.52
C SER A 19 48.38 105.13 120.33
N ALA A 20 49.65 105.38 119.99
CA ALA A 20 50.33 104.71 118.90
C ALA A 20 50.56 103.20 119.14
N GLN A 21 50.76 102.78 120.39
CA GLN A 21 51.02 101.38 120.74
C GLN A 21 49.75 100.50 120.68
N ILE A 22 48.58 101.10 120.95
CA ILE A 22 47.28 100.42 120.81
C ILE A 22 46.92 100.22 119.33
N ALA A 23 47.24 101.21 118.48
CA ALA A 23 47.00 101.11 117.03
C ALA A 23 47.83 100.00 116.36
N LEU A 24 49.07 99.75 116.83
CA LEU A 24 49.94 98.69 116.29
C LEU A 24 49.40 97.28 116.60
N LYS A 25 48.93 97.05 117.83
CA LYS A 25 48.32 95.76 118.24
C LYS A 25 47.00 95.46 117.53
N GLN A 26 46.24 96.49 117.13
CA GLN A 26 45.03 96.31 116.30
C GLN A 26 45.39 95.90 114.87
N LYS A 27 46.43 96.50 114.27
CA LYS A 27 46.93 96.13 112.93
C LYS A 27 47.48 94.70 112.86
N GLU A 28 48.16 94.21 113.90
CA GLU A 28 48.64 92.82 113.95
C GLU A 28 47.48 91.81 113.99
N ARG A 29 46.42 92.09 114.76
CA ARG A 29 45.21 91.24 114.80
C ARG A 29 44.45 91.25 113.47
N GLU A 30 44.37 92.39 112.80
CA GLU A 30 43.81 92.50 111.44
C GLU A 30 44.61 91.67 110.43
N ALA A 31 45.95 91.72 110.49
CA ALA A 31 46.83 90.97 109.59
C ALA A 31 46.73 89.44 109.78
N GLU A 32 46.54 88.99 111.02
CA GLU A 32 46.39 87.58 111.35
C GLU A 32 45.01 87.04 110.96
N GLN A 33 43.95 87.85 111.10
CA GLN A 33 42.62 87.55 110.55
C GLN A 33 42.63 87.52 109.02
N LEU A 34 43.36 88.42 108.36
CA LEU A 34 43.56 88.42 106.91
C LEU A 34 44.31 87.16 106.44
N ARG A 35 45.32 86.69 107.18
CA ARG A 35 46.03 85.43 106.85
C ARG A 35 45.16 84.19 107.02
N LYS A 36 44.30 84.14 108.05
CA LYS A 36 43.32 83.06 108.21
C LYS A 36 42.30 83.06 107.06
N ARG A 37 41.74 84.23 106.73
CA ARG A 37 40.85 84.40 105.56
C ARG A 37 41.52 84.02 104.24
N TYR A 38 42.80 84.35 104.06
CA TYR A 38 43.56 83.98 102.86
C TYR A 38 43.79 82.46 102.75
N LYS A 39 44.07 81.78 103.87
CA LYS A 39 44.22 80.32 103.89
C LYS A 39 42.88 79.61 103.64
N GLU A 40 41.80 80.10 104.23
CA GLU A 40 40.44 79.59 103.99
C GLU A 40 40.01 79.80 102.54
N GLN A 41 40.29 80.98 101.96
CA GLN A 41 40.05 81.26 100.54
C GLN A 41 40.88 80.37 99.62
N LYS A 42 42.14 80.09 99.96
CA LYS A 42 43.01 79.21 99.18
C LYS A 42 42.52 77.75 99.21
N GLN A 43 42.16 77.24 100.39
CA GLN A 43 41.60 75.90 100.53
C GLN A 43 40.24 75.76 99.82
N PHE A 44 39.42 76.83 99.84
CA PHE A 44 38.16 76.88 99.09
C PHE A 44 38.38 76.92 97.58
N LEU A 45 39.42 77.63 97.11
CA LEU A 45 39.83 77.63 95.71
C LEU A 45 40.35 76.27 95.25
N ASP A 46 41.15 75.58 96.07
CA ASP A 46 41.66 74.24 95.75
C ASP A 46 40.52 73.19 95.72
N TYR A 47 39.55 73.29 96.66
CA TYR A 47 38.33 72.48 96.65
C TYR A 47 37.47 72.78 95.40
N LEU A 48 37.29 74.05 95.04
CA LEU A 48 36.59 74.42 93.82
C LEU A 48 37.31 73.91 92.58
N HIS A 49 38.64 73.94 92.53
CA HIS A 49 39.40 73.42 91.41
C HIS A 49 39.23 71.91 91.24
N GLN A 50 39.38 71.14 92.33
CA GLN A 50 39.12 69.70 92.32
C GLN A 50 37.67 69.40 91.92
N ARG A 51 36.71 70.17 92.45
CA ARG A 51 35.30 70.02 92.09
C ARG A 51 35.02 70.36 90.63
N THR A 52 35.75 71.32 90.06
CA THR A 52 35.63 71.72 88.65
C THR A 52 36.23 70.65 87.74
N GLU A 53 37.36 70.06 88.12
CA GLU A 53 37.97 68.94 87.37
C GLU A 53 37.13 67.66 87.43
N GLU A 54 36.54 67.34 88.59
CA GLU A 54 35.58 66.23 88.73
C GLU A 54 34.34 66.44 87.86
N LEU A 55 33.79 67.66 87.87
CA LEU A 55 32.66 68.01 87.01
C LEU A 55 33.04 67.96 85.54
N GLN A 56 34.25 68.38 85.15
CA GLN A 56 34.73 68.25 83.77
C GLN A 56 34.81 66.79 83.33
N LYS A 57 35.45 65.92 84.12
CA LYS A 57 35.51 64.47 83.83
C LYS A 57 34.12 63.86 83.73
N SER A 58 33.23 64.18 84.68
CA SER A 58 31.84 63.71 84.64
C SER A 58 31.07 64.23 83.41
N THR A 59 31.33 65.47 82.96
CA THR A 59 30.73 66.01 81.73
C THR A 59 31.32 65.41 80.45
N GLU A 60 32.59 65.03 80.44
CA GLU A 60 33.24 64.34 79.33
C GLU A 60 32.72 62.90 79.22
N GLU A 61 32.64 62.18 80.34
CA GLU A 61 32.02 60.84 80.42
C GLU A 61 30.56 60.88 79.97
N ALA A 62 29.78 61.86 80.41
CA ALA A 62 28.39 62.03 79.99
C ALA A 62 28.26 62.36 78.49
N ARG A 63 29.20 63.13 77.92
CA ARG A 63 29.25 63.39 76.48
C ARG A 63 29.61 62.14 75.69
N GLU A 64 30.56 61.34 76.15
CA GLU A 64 30.91 60.07 75.50
C GLU A 64 29.75 59.07 75.56
N GLN A 65 29.06 58.96 76.68
CA GLN A 65 27.88 58.10 76.81
C GLN A 65 26.75 58.58 75.88
N ARG A 66 26.52 59.90 75.80
CA ARG A 66 25.55 60.46 74.85
C ARG A 66 25.93 60.18 73.41
N PHE A 67 27.21 60.32 73.04
CA PHE A 67 27.69 60.02 71.69
C PHE A 67 27.53 58.52 71.37
N LYS A 68 27.83 57.63 72.32
CA LYS A 68 27.63 56.18 72.18
C LYS A 68 26.14 55.83 72.02
N LEU A 69 25.25 56.50 72.76
CA LEU A 69 23.80 56.35 72.63
C LEU A 69 23.29 56.88 71.29
N GLU A 70 23.74 58.06 70.84
CA GLU A 70 23.38 58.60 69.51
C GLU A 70 23.87 57.70 68.38
N MET A 71 25.08 57.13 68.49
CA MET A 71 25.53 56.10 67.55
C MET A 71 24.67 54.85 67.60
N PHE A 72 24.33 54.34 68.79
CA PHE A 72 23.51 53.15 68.93
C PHE A 72 22.11 53.33 68.34
N PHE A 73 21.43 54.46 68.63
CA PHE A 73 20.11 54.75 68.07
C PHE A 73 20.16 54.98 66.57
N ARG A 74 21.21 55.64 66.05
CA ARG A 74 21.38 55.82 64.61
C ARG A 74 21.64 54.47 63.93
N ASP A 75 22.47 53.62 64.51
CA ASP A 75 22.77 52.29 63.98
C ASP A 75 21.50 51.41 64.02
N GLU A 76 20.74 51.41 65.12
CA GLU A 76 19.48 50.67 65.29
C GLU A 76 18.35 51.19 64.36
N GLU A 77 18.23 52.51 64.18
CA GLU A 77 17.29 53.12 63.22
C GLU A 77 17.68 52.77 61.78
N THR A 78 18.98 52.82 61.43
CA THR A 78 19.44 52.38 60.12
C THR A 78 19.26 50.88 59.89
N ASP A 79 19.44 50.04 60.92
CA ASP A 79 19.23 48.60 60.85
C ASP A 79 17.75 48.26 60.70
N ALA A 80 16.86 48.95 61.44
CA ALA A 80 15.41 48.79 61.32
C ALA A 80 14.89 49.24 59.96
N ASP A 81 15.38 50.38 59.44
CA ASP A 81 15.06 50.87 58.10
C ASP A 81 15.56 49.92 57.01
N MET A 82 16.78 49.37 57.17
CA MET A 82 17.30 48.35 56.26
C MET A 82 16.50 47.05 56.31
N GLU A 83 16.06 46.60 57.47
CA GLU A 83 15.25 45.39 57.60
C GLU A 83 13.85 45.59 57.00
N MET A 84 13.25 46.77 57.18
CA MET A 84 11.96 47.13 56.57
C MET A 84 12.09 47.21 55.05
N ALA A 85 13.12 47.88 54.53
CA ALA A 85 13.41 47.94 53.10
C ALA A 85 13.69 46.55 52.51
N GLN A 86 14.36 45.65 53.25
CA GLN A 86 14.57 44.26 52.82
C GLN A 86 13.27 43.44 52.81
N LYS A 87 12.39 43.62 53.78
CA LYS A 87 11.07 42.96 53.81
C LYS A 87 10.20 43.46 52.65
N GLU A 88 10.15 44.77 52.44
CA GLU A 88 9.45 45.37 51.30
C GLU A 88 10.02 44.90 49.96
N MET A 89 11.35 44.82 49.83
CA MET A 89 12.00 44.32 48.63
C MET A 89 11.67 42.83 48.38
N LYS A 90 11.66 42.00 49.43
CA LYS A 90 11.27 40.57 49.32
C LYS A 90 9.81 40.43 48.93
N GLU A 91 8.91 41.20 49.54
CA GLU A 91 7.50 41.21 49.19
C GLU A 91 7.25 41.73 47.77
N ALA A 92 7.96 42.78 47.36
CA ALA A 92 7.92 43.31 46.00
C ALA A 92 8.43 42.26 45.00
N MET A 93 9.50 41.53 45.33
CA MET A 93 10.04 40.45 44.50
C MET A 93 9.05 39.29 44.34
N VAL A 94 8.37 38.88 45.41
CA VAL A 94 7.33 37.84 45.35
C VAL A 94 6.13 38.30 44.53
N LYS A 95 5.67 39.54 44.72
CA LYS A 95 4.56 40.12 43.95
C LYS A 95 4.93 40.28 42.47
N GLU A 96 6.16 40.70 42.16
CA GLU A 96 6.63 40.81 40.77
C GLU A 96 6.75 39.43 40.11
N ALA A 97 7.26 38.42 40.82
CA ALA A 97 7.29 37.05 40.31
C ALA A 97 5.88 36.50 40.03
N GLU A 98 4.92 36.78 40.92
CA GLU A 98 3.52 36.40 40.72
C GLU A 98 2.89 37.14 39.54
N ILE A 99 3.18 38.44 39.38
CA ILE A 99 2.75 39.23 38.23
C ILE A 99 3.33 38.65 36.93
N GLN A 100 4.60 38.23 36.91
CA GLN A 100 5.20 37.61 35.74
C GLN A 100 4.55 36.26 35.42
N ARG A 101 4.32 35.41 36.43
CA ARG A 101 3.61 34.14 36.26
C ARG A 101 2.20 34.34 35.69
N LEU A 102 1.45 35.31 36.24
CA LEU A 102 0.11 35.65 35.76
C LEU A 102 0.15 36.24 34.33
N LYS A 103 1.18 37.00 33.97
CA LYS A 103 1.38 37.51 32.60
C LYS A 103 1.62 36.36 31.61
N GLU A 104 2.47 35.40 31.98
CA GLU A 104 2.73 34.20 31.17
C GLU A 104 1.46 33.36 30.99
N GLU A 105 0.70 33.13 32.07
CA GLU A 105 -0.57 32.40 32.02
C GLU A 105 -1.61 33.13 31.16
N CYS A 106 -1.71 34.45 31.28
CA CYS A 106 -2.58 35.27 30.43
C CYS A 106 -2.17 35.18 28.96
N ALA A 107 -0.86 35.14 28.65
CA ALA A 107 -0.36 35.01 27.28
C ALA A 107 -0.71 33.64 26.68
N GLU A 108 -0.52 32.56 27.44
CA GLU A 108 -0.87 31.20 27.02
C GLU A 108 -2.38 31.03 26.84
N LEU A 109 -3.19 31.54 27.76
CA LEU A 109 -4.65 31.52 27.63
C LEU A 109 -5.13 32.32 26.41
N LYS A 110 -4.49 33.47 26.13
CA LYS A 110 -4.80 34.28 24.94
C LYS A 110 -4.48 33.53 23.65
N LYS A 111 -3.36 32.80 23.61
CA LYS A 111 -2.98 31.95 22.48
C LYS A 111 -3.99 30.81 22.27
N ARG A 112 -4.34 30.06 23.32
CA ARG A 112 -5.35 28.98 23.25
C ARG A 112 -6.71 29.50 22.80
N LYS A 113 -7.13 30.68 23.28
CA LYS A 113 -8.36 31.34 22.82
C LYS A 113 -8.30 31.66 21.32
N GLN A 114 -7.19 32.19 20.83
CA GLN A 114 -7.00 32.48 19.40
C GLN A 114 -7.04 31.21 18.55
N GLU A 115 -6.37 30.14 18.97
CA GLU A 115 -6.40 28.84 18.30
C GLU A 115 -7.82 28.27 18.23
N ALA A 116 -8.56 28.29 19.35
CA ALA A 116 -9.95 27.86 19.39
C ALA A 116 -10.87 28.72 18.51
N GLN A 117 -10.63 30.03 18.45
CA GLN A 117 -11.36 30.95 17.56
C GLN A 117 -11.11 30.63 16.09
N LEU A 118 -9.85 30.38 15.70
CA LEU A 118 -9.50 30.00 14.33
C LEU A 118 -10.18 28.68 13.93
N GLN A 119 -10.18 27.67 14.82
CA GLN A 119 -10.89 26.43 14.59
C GLN A 119 -12.40 26.65 14.45
N THR A 120 -12.99 27.47 15.33
CA THR A 120 -14.42 27.80 15.27
C THR A 120 -14.79 28.50 13.95
N LEU A 121 -13.95 29.42 13.47
CA LEU A 121 -14.14 30.09 12.18
C LEU A 121 -14.04 29.11 11.00
N LYS A 122 -13.08 28.18 11.05
CA LYS A 122 -12.94 27.11 10.04
C LYS A 122 -14.21 26.26 9.96
N TYR A 123 -14.73 25.80 11.10
CA TYR A 123 -15.92 24.95 11.16
C TYR A 123 -17.25 25.71 11.02
N SER A 124 -17.25 27.04 11.12
CA SER A 124 -18.44 27.89 10.95
C SER A 124 -19.10 27.72 9.59
N HIS A 125 -18.31 27.61 8.52
CA HIS A 125 -18.80 27.41 7.15
C HIS A 125 -19.54 26.08 7.02
N TYR A 126 -18.94 24.99 7.53
CA TYR A 126 -19.54 23.66 7.52
C TYR A 126 -20.80 23.59 8.40
N LYS A 127 -20.80 24.22 9.57
CA LYS A 127 -22.01 24.31 10.41
C LYS A 127 -23.15 25.01 9.69
N LYS A 128 -22.90 26.16 9.04
CA LYS A 128 -23.91 26.88 8.25
C LYS A 128 -24.43 26.05 7.08
N PHE A 129 -23.55 25.32 6.41
CA PHE A 129 -23.93 24.38 5.37
C PHE A 129 -24.80 23.25 5.90
N MET A 130 -24.41 22.57 6.98
CA MET A 130 -25.19 21.49 7.59
C MET A 130 -26.56 21.97 8.07
N LEU A 131 -26.65 23.17 8.65
CA LEU A 131 -27.93 23.78 9.01
C LEU A 131 -28.80 24.10 7.78
N ARG A 132 -28.19 24.44 6.64
CA ARG A 132 -28.92 24.61 5.37
C ARG A 132 -29.43 23.27 4.85
N VAL A 133 -28.62 22.22 4.88
CA VAL A 133 -29.03 20.86 4.51
C VAL A 133 -30.15 20.35 5.43
N LEU A 134 -30.05 20.63 6.73
CA LEU A 134 -31.10 20.33 7.70
C LEU A 134 -32.42 21.02 7.32
N LYS A 135 -32.40 22.30 6.93
CA LYS A 135 -33.60 23.02 6.46
C LYS A 135 -34.19 22.45 5.17
N LEU A 136 -33.36 21.89 4.30
CA LEU A 136 -33.81 21.27 3.04
C LEU A 136 -34.33 19.85 3.25
N THR A 137 -34.06 19.26 4.40
CA THR A 137 -34.45 17.89 4.75
C THR A 137 -35.45 17.89 5.90
N LYS A 138 -36.07 16.75 6.20
CA LYS A 138 -37.07 16.62 7.27
C LYS A 138 -36.46 16.15 8.61
N PHE A 139 -35.16 16.34 8.81
CA PHE A 139 -34.48 15.87 10.02
C PHE A 139 -34.49 16.93 11.12
N ASP A 140 -34.73 16.48 12.36
CA ASP A 140 -34.81 17.38 13.51
C ASP A 140 -33.43 17.87 13.97
N ASN A 141 -32.41 17.02 13.86
CA ASN A 141 -31.05 17.31 14.33
C ASN A 141 -29.97 16.91 13.32
N VAL A 142 -28.84 17.62 13.37
CA VAL A 142 -27.66 17.37 12.52
C VAL A 142 -27.07 15.98 12.76
N ASP A 143 -27.17 15.47 13.98
CA ASP A 143 -26.67 14.14 14.33
C ASP A 143 -27.51 13.03 13.69
N LEU A 144 -28.84 13.19 13.67
CA LEU A 144 -29.75 12.24 12.99
C LEU A 144 -29.52 12.24 11.47
N LEU A 145 -29.30 13.43 10.90
CA LEU A 145 -28.94 13.59 9.49
C LEU A 145 -27.60 12.90 9.18
N THR A 146 -26.60 13.07 10.04
CA THR A 146 -25.27 12.44 9.89
C THR A 146 -25.38 10.92 9.98
N GLY A 147 -26.09 10.39 10.98
CA GLY A 147 -26.31 8.95 11.10
C GLY A 147 -27.08 8.35 9.91
N TYR A 148 -28.04 9.09 9.34
CA TYR A 148 -28.68 8.68 8.09
C TYR A 148 -27.70 8.63 6.92
N PHE A 149 -26.82 9.63 6.77
CA PHE A 149 -25.79 9.62 5.72
C PHE A 149 -24.77 8.51 5.91
N GLU A 150 -24.34 8.24 7.14
CA GLU A 150 -23.45 7.12 7.46
C GLU A 150 -24.08 5.78 7.09
N ASN A 151 -25.36 5.58 7.45
CA ASN A 151 -26.12 4.40 7.05
C ASN A 151 -26.26 4.31 5.52
N LEU A 152 -26.52 5.43 4.84
CA LEU A 152 -26.64 5.45 3.39
C LEU A 152 -25.32 5.12 2.70
N LEU A 153 -24.20 5.65 3.21
CA LEU A 153 -22.86 5.32 2.73
C LEU A 153 -22.55 3.83 2.97
N HIS A 154 -22.90 3.31 4.14
CA HIS A 154 -22.73 1.90 4.45
C HIS A 154 -23.53 1.00 3.50
N ILE A 155 -24.81 1.32 3.28
CA ILE A 155 -25.67 0.60 2.33
C ILE A 155 -25.11 0.70 0.91
N ARG A 156 -24.67 1.88 0.48
CA ARG A 156 -24.03 2.07 -0.83
C ARG A 156 -22.82 1.16 -0.98
N ASP A 157 -21.96 1.10 0.02
CA ASP A 157 -20.74 0.27 -0.04
C ASP A 157 -21.08 -1.23 -0.06
N GLN A 158 -22.08 -1.66 0.71
CA GLN A 158 -22.61 -3.03 0.63
C GLN A 158 -23.18 -3.37 -0.75
N LEU A 159 -23.96 -2.45 -1.34
CA LEU A 159 -24.51 -2.63 -2.68
C LEU A 159 -23.41 -2.73 -3.73
N TYR A 160 -22.38 -1.88 -3.63
CA TYR A 160 -21.24 -1.91 -4.54
C TYR A 160 -20.44 -3.23 -4.43
N GLN A 161 -20.22 -3.72 -3.21
CA GLN A 161 -19.58 -5.03 -3.00
C GLN A 161 -20.40 -6.17 -3.61
N ARG A 162 -21.72 -6.15 -3.40
CA ARG A 162 -22.62 -7.16 -3.97
C ARG A 162 -22.65 -7.09 -5.50
N GLU A 163 -22.69 -5.89 -6.07
CA GLU A 163 -22.64 -5.68 -7.51
C GLU A 163 -21.34 -6.25 -8.10
N ASN A 164 -20.20 -5.96 -7.49
CA ASN A 164 -18.91 -6.50 -7.91
C ASN A 164 -18.88 -8.03 -7.83
N GLN A 165 -19.38 -8.63 -6.74
CA GLN A 165 -19.46 -10.09 -6.60
C GLN A 165 -20.33 -10.73 -7.69
N VAL A 166 -21.49 -10.15 -8.00
CA VAL A 166 -22.37 -10.63 -9.06
C VAL A 166 -21.70 -10.49 -10.43
N GLN A 167 -21.00 -9.37 -10.65
CA GLN A 167 -20.28 -9.14 -11.89
C GLN A 167 -19.10 -10.12 -12.08
N GLU A 168 -18.35 -10.43 -11.01
CA GLU A 168 -17.31 -11.46 -11.03
C GLU A 168 -17.89 -12.84 -11.33
N GLN A 169 -19.01 -13.21 -10.69
CA GLN A 169 -19.69 -14.48 -10.97
C GLN A 169 -20.15 -14.57 -12.42
N LYS A 170 -20.70 -13.48 -12.96
CA LYS A 170 -21.13 -13.39 -14.36
C LYS A 170 -19.94 -13.55 -15.32
N GLU A 171 -18.82 -12.87 -15.05
CA GLU A 171 -17.61 -13.02 -15.88
C GLU A 171 -17.04 -14.44 -15.77
N GLN A 172 -17.06 -15.04 -14.59
CA GLN A 172 -16.65 -16.44 -14.43
C GLN A 172 -17.55 -17.40 -15.22
N GLN A 173 -18.87 -17.24 -15.14
CA GLN A 173 -19.83 -18.03 -15.92
C GLN A 173 -19.63 -17.84 -17.44
N LYS A 174 -19.34 -16.60 -17.87
CA LYS A 174 -19.04 -16.30 -19.28
C LYS A 174 -17.77 -17.00 -19.74
N ARG A 175 -16.71 -17.02 -18.91
CA ARG A 175 -15.47 -17.76 -19.19
C ARG A 175 -15.71 -19.27 -19.28
N THR A 176 -16.46 -19.84 -18.34
CA THR A 176 -16.78 -21.28 -18.38
C THR A 176 -17.63 -21.63 -19.60
N LEU A 177 -18.59 -20.79 -19.97
CA LEU A 177 -19.40 -20.99 -21.16
C LEU A 177 -18.56 -20.91 -22.44
N GLN A 178 -17.63 -19.95 -22.52
CA GLN A 178 -16.73 -19.84 -23.66
C GLN A 178 -15.84 -21.09 -23.78
N SER A 179 -15.22 -21.51 -22.67
CA SER A 179 -14.39 -22.72 -22.67
C SER A 179 -15.17 -23.97 -23.07
N LEU A 180 -16.44 -24.09 -22.65
CA LEU A 180 -17.29 -25.22 -23.05
C LEU A 180 -17.63 -25.18 -24.54
N LYS A 181 -17.89 -23.99 -25.09
CA LYS A 181 -18.09 -23.82 -26.54
C LYS A 181 -16.85 -24.19 -27.32
N ASP A 182 -15.68 -23.70 -26.91
CA ASP A 182 -14.41 -24.00 -27.59
C ASP A 182 -14.12 -25.52 -27.56
N GLN A 183 -14.40 -26.19 -26.45
CA GLN A 183 -14.29 -27.65 -26.34
C GLN A 183 -15.29 -28.37 -27.26
N HIS A 184 -16.54 -27.91 -27.30
CA HIS A 184 -17.56 -28.48 -28.18
C HIS A 184 -17.19 -28.29 -29.66
N ASP A 185 -16.69 -27.12 -30.05
CA ASP A 185 -16.27 -26.82 -31.42
C ASP A 185 -15.08 -27.70 -31.83
N LEU A 186 -14.12 -27.92 -30.92
CA LEU A 186 -13.02 -28.84 -31.15
C LEU A 186 -13.51 -30.28 -31.36
N LEU A 187 -14.41 -30.76 -30.50
CA LEU A 187 -15.00 -32.10 -30.64
C LEU A 187 -15.79 -32.23 -31.94
N TRP A 188 -16.55 -31.20 -32.30
CA TRP A 188 -17.31 -31.17 -33.55
C TRP A 188 -16.39 -31.27 -34.77
N LEU A 189 -15.28 -30.51 -34.79
CA LEU A 189 -14.28 -30.58 -35.85
C LEU A 189 -13.62 -31.97 -35.90
N GLN A 190 -13.30 -32.56 -34.74
CA GLN A 190 -12.74 -33.91 -34.68
C GLN A 190 -13.71 -34.96 -35.26
N MET A 191 -14.99 -34.90 -34.87
CA MET A 191 -16.02 -35.82 -35.38
C MET A 191 -16.25 -35.63 -36.88
N ASN A 192 -16.26 -34.39 -37.36
CA ASN A 192 -16.41 -34.10 -38.79
C ASN A 192 -15.22 -34.65 -39.59
N ASN A 193 -14.00 -34.48 -39.10
CA ASN A 193 -12.81 -35.05 -39.73
C ASN A 193 -12.88 -36.60 -39.79
N GLN A 194 -13.30 -37.23 -38.69
CA GLN A 194 -13.51 -38.69 -38.67
C GLN A 194 -14.58 -39.13 -39.67
N LEU A 195 -15.70 -38.40 -39.74
CA LEU A 195 -16.77 -38.69 -40.69
C LEU A 195 -16.28 -38.57 -42.13
N SER A 196 -15.55 -37.50 -42.45
CA SER A 196 -14.96 -37.29 -43.78
C SER A 196 -13.97 -38.41 -44.15
N GLN A 197 -13.13 -38.84 -43.21
CA GLN A 197 -12.22 -39.97 -43.41
C GLN A 197 -12.99 -41.26 -43.71
N ARG A 198 -14.01 -41.59 -42.89
CA ARG A 198 -14.84 -42.78 -43.11
C ARG A 198 -15.60 -42.74 -44.41
N GLN A 199 -16.10 -41.58 -44.80
CA GLN A 199 -16.77 -41.39 -46.09
C GLN A 199 -15.79 -41.64 -47.24
N THR A 200 -14.56 -41.12 -47.15
CA THR A 200 -13.51 -41.37 -48.15
C THR A 200 -13.17 -42.86 -48.24
N GLU A 201 -13.04 -43.56 -47.11
CA GLU A 201 -12.82 -45.01 -47.06
C GLU A 201 -13.97 -45.79 -47.72
N LEU A 202 -15.22 -45.39 -47.44
CA LEU A 202 -16.41 -45.99 -48.05
C LEU A 202 -16.46 -45.78 -49.56
N GLU A 203 -16.15 -44.58 -50.04
CA GLU A 203 -16.13 -44.26 -51.46
C GLU A 203 -15.06 -45.07 -52.20
N LYS A 204 -13.88 -45.25 -51.60
CA LYS A 204 -12.83 -46.14 -52.12
C LYS A 204 -13.31 -47.58 -52.22
N ALA A 205 -13.85 -48.14 -51.14
CA ALA A 205 -14.36 -49.50 -51.14
C ALA A 205 -15.49 -49.72 -52.17
N ARG A 206 -16.38 -48.74 -52.33
CA ARG A 206 -17.42 -48.76 -53.38
C ARG A 206 -16.83 -48.73 -54.78
N SER A 207 -15.81 -47.90 -55.02
CA SER A 207 -15.15 -47.83 -56.31
C SER A 207 -14.45 -49.15 -56.67
N GLU A 208 -13.79 -49.78 -55.70
CA GLU A 208 -13.16 -51.10 -55.87
C GLU A 208 -14.21 -52.18 -56.13
N ALA A 209 -15.31 -52.20 -55.37
CA ALA A 209 -16.40 -53.13 -55.58
C ALA A 209 -16.99 -52.99 -56.99
N LEU A 210 -17.19 -51.76 -57.48
CA LEU A 210 -17.68 -51.51 -58.84
C LEU A 210 -16.72 -52.03 -59.91
N ILE A 211 -15.40 -51.86 -59.74
CA ILE A 211 -14.39 -52.40 -60.66
C ILE A 211 -14.49 -53.93 -60.72
N TRP A 212 -14.59 -54.59 -59.55
CA TRP A 212 -14.71 -56.04 -59.48
C TRP A 212 -16.05 -56.55 -60.04
N GLU A 213 -17.14 -55.82 -59.84
CA GLU A 213 -18.44 -56.15 -60.42
C GLU A 213 -18.40 -56.07 -61.95
N GLN A 214 -17.77 -55.03 -62.50
CA GLN A 214 -17.58 -54.90 -63.94
C GLN A 214 -16.73 -56.05 -64.51
N GLU A 215 -15.63 -56.38 -63.85
CA GLU A 215 -14.75 -57.47 -64.28
C GLU A 215 -15.46 -58.83 -64.18
N TRP A 216 -16.21 -59.06 -63.11
CA TRP A 216 -17.03 -60.26 -62.95
C TRP A 216 -18.09 -60.38 -64.05
N ASN A 217 -18.82 -59.31 -64.35
CA ASN A 217 -19.80 -59.28 -65.43
C ASN A 217 -19.14 -59.58 -66.78
N ARG A 218 -17.95 -59.03 -67.05
CA ARG A 218 -17.18 -59.31 -68.27
C ARG A 218 -16.79 -60.78 -68.37
N ILE A 219 -16.33 -61.39 -67.28
CA ILE A 219 -16.01 -62.83 -67.23
C ILE A 219 -17.27 -63.65 -67.49
N GLN A 220 -18.38 -63.31 -66.84
CA GLN A 220 -19.65 -64.02 -67.00
C GLN A 220 -20.19 -63.93 -68.43
N GLU A 221 -20.17 -62.75 -69.05
CA GLU A 221 -20.55 -62.56 -70.45
C GLU A 221 -19.66 -63.36 -71.39
N THR A 222 -18.35 -63.36 -71.14
CA THR A 222 -17.38 -64.12 -71.96
C THR A 222 -17.61 -65.62 -71.82
N ALA A 223 -17.83 -66.10 -70.60
CA ALA A 223 -18.13 -67.50 -70.33
C ALA A 223 -19.45 -67.93 -70.98
N ALA A 224 -20.50 -67.11 -70.91
CA ALA A 224 -21.77 -67.38 -71.57
C ALA A 224 -21.61 -67.47 -73.10
N LYS A 225 -20.85 -66.55 -73.72
CA LYS A 225 -20.54 -66.61 -75.16
C LYS A 225 -19.78 -67.88 -75.53
N LYS A 226 -18.75 -68.24 -74.76
CA LYS A 226 -17.95 -69.45 -74.98
C LYS A 226 -18.77 -70.73 -74.79
N MET A 227 -19.65 -70.76 -73.80
CA MET A 227 -20.55 -71.89 -73.57
C MET A 227 -21.57 -72.03 -74.70
N LEU A 228 -22.09 -70.92 -75.23
CA LEU A 228 -22.96 -70.93 -76.40
C LEU A 228 -22.23 -71.44 -77.65
N GLU A 229 -21.03 -70.92 -77.94
CA GLU A 229 -20.18 -71.39 -79.06
C GLU A 229 -19.90 -72.89 -78.93
N LEU A 230 -19.53 -73.36 -77.73
CA LEU A 230 -19.30 -74.77 -77.47
C LEU A 230 -20.57 -75.60 -77.73
N GLY A 231 -21.73 -75.15 -77.25
CA GLY A 231 -23.01 -75.81 -77.51
C GLY A 231 -23.35 -75.90 -79.01
N GLN A 232 -23.07 -74.85 -79.77
CA GLN A 232 -23.23 -74.84 -81.23
C GLN A 232 -22.29 -75.84 -81.91
N ILE A 233 -21.02 -75.89 -81.49
CA ILE A 233 -20.04 -76.86 -82.03
C ILE A 233 -20.50 -78.29 -81.72
N LYS A 234 -20.93 -78.56 -80.49
CA LYS A 234 -21.45 -79.89 -80.10
C LYS A 234 -22.63 -80.30 -80.97
N LEU A 235 -23.61 -79.41 -81.15
CA LEU A 235 -24.79 -79.69 -81.95
C LEU A 235 -24.44 -79.91 -83.43
N ALA A 236 -23.60 -79.05 -84.01
CA ALA A 236 -23.16 -79.21 -85.40
C ALA A 236 -22.37 -80.52 -85.60
N THR A 237 -21.53 -80.88 -84.64
CA THR A 237 -20.77 -82.14 -84.64
C THR A 237 -21.71 -83.34 -84.59
N LEU A 238 -22.65 -83.36 -83.64
CA LEU A 238 -23.63 -84.44 -83.53
C LEU A 238 -24.42 -84.60 -84.82
N ASN A 239 -24.94 -83.50 -85.38
CA ASN A 239 -25.68 -83.54 -86.65
C ASN A 239 -24.83 -84.10 -87.81
N LEU A 240 -23.54 -83.74 -87.90
CA LEU A 240 -22.64 -84.28 -88.92
C LEU A 240 -22.30 -85.75 -88.67
N HIS A 241 -22.15 -86.16 -87.42
CA HIS A 241 -21.90 -87.54 -87.03
C HIS A 241 -23.09 -88.44 -87.38
N GLU A 242 -24.32 -88.00 -87.08
CA GLU A 242 -25.56 -88.68 -87.48
C GLU A 242 -25.65 -88.84 -89.01
N LEU A 243 -25.27 -87.82 -89.78
CA LEU A 243 -25.24 -87.91 -91.25
C LEU A 243 -24.20 -88.91 -91.79
N THR A 244 -23.06 -89.07 -91.11
CA THR A 244 -21.94 -89.93 -91.55
C THR A 244 -22.01 -91.37 -91.02
N SER A 245 -22.86 -91.61 -90.02
CA SER A 245 -23.14 -92.94 -89.45
C SER A 245 -24.25 -93.70 -90.19
N GLY A 246 -25.01 -93.04 -91.07
CA GLY A 246 -26.21 -93.59 -91.72
C GLY A 246 -26.04 -94.78 -92.68
N GLU A 247 -24.82 -95.26 -92.98
CA GLU A 247 -24.60 -96.37 -93.93
C GLU A 247 -23.49 -97.36 -93.54
N LEU A 248 -22.77 -97.13 -92.43
CA LEU A 248 -21.65 -97.98 -91.98
C LEU A 248 -21.86 -98.39 -90.52
N GLU A 249 -21.83 -99.70 -90.24
CA GLU A 249 -21.79 -100.26 -88.87
C GLU A 249 -20.53 -99.73 -88.14
N ARG A 250 -20.63 -98.56 -87.52
CA ARG A 250 -19.59 -97.94 -86.69
C ARG A 250 -19.98 -98.04 -85.21
N GLU A 251 -18.97 -98.09 -84.35
CA GLU A 251 -19.15 -98.12 -82.89
C GLU A 251 -20.08 -96.99 -82.43
N GLU A 252 -21.08 -97.33 -81.62
CA GLU A 252 -21.96 -96.36 -80.96
C GLU A 252 -21.13 -95.45 -80.06
N VAL A 253 -21.11 -94.16 -80.39
CA VAL A 253 -20.45 -93.10 -79.61
C VAL A 253 -21.50 -92.37 -78.78
N ASP A 254 -21.18 -92.09 -77.52
CA ASP A 254 -22.04 -91.29 -76.64
C ASP A 254 -22.28 -89.89 -77.23
N ASP A 255 -23.53 -89.44 -77.21
CA ASP A 255 -23.97 -88.15 -77.76
C ASP A 255 -23.23 -86.95 -77.14
N ASN A 256 -22.66 -87.12 -75.93
CA ASN A 256 -21.88 -86.09 -75.25
C ASN A 256 -20.37 -86.12 -75.56
N ASP A 257 -19.86 -87.18 -76.20
CA ASP A 257 -18.44 -87.36 -76.53
C ASP A 257 -18.11 -86.75 -77.91
N THR A 258 -18.11 -85.40 -77.93
CA THR A 258 -17.87 -84.60 -79.14
C THR A 258 -16.50 -84.89 -79.78
N GLU A 259 -15.48 -85.26 -79.01
CA GLU A 259 -14.14 -85.53 -79.53
C GLU A 259 -14.13 -86.82 -80.37
N LYS A 260 -14.75 -87.89 -79.87
CA LYS A 260 -14.87 -89.14 -80.64
C LYS A 260 -15.76 -88.98 -81.87
N GLN A 261 -16.85 -88.22 -81.78
CA GLN A 261 -17.71 -87.93 -82.94
C GLN A 261 -16.92 -87.22 -84.05
N LEU A 262 -16.11 -86.20 -83.70
CA LEU A 262 -15.24 -85.51 -84.67
C LEU A 262 -14.21 -86.44 -85.31
N GLU A 263 -13.61 -87.36 -84.53
CA GLU A 263 -12.65 -88.32 -85.09
C GLU A 263 -13.32 -89.29 -86.07
N GLN A 264 -14.53 -89.77 -85.77
CA GLN A 264 -15.28 -90.62 -86.71
C GLN A 264 -15.69 -89.86 -87.99
N ILE A 265 -16.15 -88.61 -87.87
CA ILE A 265 -16.44 -87.74 -89.03
C ILE A 265 -15.18 -87.56 -89.89
N LYS A 266 -14.03 -87.32 -89.26
CA LYS A 266 -12.74 -87.16 -89.94
C LYS A 266 -12.32 -88.43 -90.69
N VAL A 267 -12.42 -89.60 -90.06
CA VAL A 267 -12.15 -90.90 -90.72
C VAL A 267 -13.06 -91.06 -91.94
N PHE A 268 -14.37 -90.81 -91.79
CA PHE A 268 -15.31 -90.88 -92.91
C PHE A 268 -14.94 -89.95 -94.08
N MET A 269 -14.56 -88.70 -93.79
CA MET A 269 -14.14 -87.74 -94.83
C MET A 269 -12.86 -88.19 -95.54
N LEU A 270 -11.89 -88.74 -94.81
CA LEU A 270 -10.65 -89.28 -95.38
C LEU A 270 -10.93 -90.49 -96.27
N ASP A 271 -11.74 -91.43 -95.78
CA ASP A 271 -12.15 -92.62 -96.55
C ASP A 271 -12.83 -92.21 -97.86
N HIS A 272 -13.78 -91.27 -97.81
CA HIS A 272 -14.46 -90.76 -99.01
C HIS A 272 -13.51 -90.04 -99.95
N THR A 273 -12.59 -89.23 -99.42
CA THR A 273 -11.59 -88.53 -100.23
C THR A 273 -10.68 -89.53 -100.94
N ASP A 274 -10.27 -90.60 -100.27
CA ASP A 274 -9.43 -91.64 -100.84
C ASP A 274 -10.18 -92.46 -101.89
N ILE A 275 -11.46 -92.79 -101.65
CA ILE A 275 -12.32 -93.42 -102.66
C ILE A 275 -12.45 -92.54 -103.92
N VAL A 276 -12.72 -91.24 -103.75
CA VAL A 276 -12.83 -90.30 -104.89
C VAL A 276 -11.50 -90.17 -105.64
N LYS A 277 -10.37 -90.08 -104.94
CA LYS A 277 -9.03 -90.06 -105.56
C LYS A 277 -8.74 -91.34 -106.33
N GLN A 278 -9.08 -92.50 -105.76
CA GLN A 278 -8.94 -93.80 -106.44
C GLN A 278 -9.78 -93.83 -107.71
N TYR A 279 -11.05 -93.40 -107.63
CA TYR A 279 -11.94 -93.30 -108.78
C TYR A 279 -11.42 -92.34 -109.87
N GLN A 280 -10.93 -91.16 -109.48
CA GLN A 280 -10.31 -90.21 -110.41
C GLN A 280 -9.03 -90.77 -111.06
N THR A 281 -8.23 -91.53 -110.30
CA THR A 281 -7.03 -92.19 -110.82
C THR A 281 -7.40 -93.30 -111.80
N CYS A 282 -8.48 -94.04 -111.55
CA CYS A 282 -9.05 -95.01 -112.49
C CYS A 282 -9.52 -94.33 -113.78
N LEU A 283 -10.31 -93.25 -113.68
CA LEU A 283 -10.75 -92.47 -114.86
C LEU A 283 -9.57 -91.90 -115.67
N GLN A 284 -8.49 -91.46 -115.00
CA GLN A 284 -7.28 -90.99 -115.69
C GLN A 284 -6.48 -92.12 -116.34
N ARG A 285 -6.53 -93.34 -115.80
CA ARG A 285 -5.97 -94.53 -116.46
C ARG A 285 -6.77 -94.92 -117.69
N GLU A 286 -8.10 -94.94 -117.60
CA GLU A 286 -8.99 -95.20 -118.74
C GLU A 286 -8.86 -94.13 -119.84
N ALA A 287 -8.65 -92.85 -119.46
CA ALA A 287 -8.38 -91.78 -120.43
C ALA A 287 -7.00 -91.91 -121.11
N LYS A 288 -6.01 -92.50 -120.43
CA LYS A 288 -4.68 -92.78 -120.99
C LYS A 288 -4.66 -94.04 -121.87
N GLU A 289 -5.43 -95.07 -121.51
CA GLU A 289 -5.63 -96.26 -122.37
C GLU A 289 -6.39 -95.92 -123.67
N ASN A 290 -7.23 -94.89 -123.67
CA ASN A 290 -7.93 -94.41 -124.86
C ASN A 290 -7.14 -93.41 -125.74
N GLN A 291 -5.89 -93.06 -125.42
CA GLN A 291 -5.11 -92.04 -126.17
C GLN A 291 -3.81 -92.50 -126.86
N GLU A 292 -3.36 -93.77 -126.77
CA GLU A 292 -2.24 -94.26 -127.60
C GLU A 292 -2.36 -95.75 -127.99
N PRO A 293 -1.83 -96.18 -129.16
CA PRO A 293 -2.65 -96.55 -130.32
C PRO A 293 -2.54 -98.03 -130.74
N THR A 294 -3.56 -98.56 -131.42
CA THR A 294 -3.42 -99.80 -132.21
C THR A 294 -3.27 -99.47 -133.69
N GLN A 295 -2.01 -99.33 -134.11
CA GLN A 295 -1.54 -99.76 -135.42
C GLN A 295 -1.55 -101.31 -135.49
N ASN A 296 -1.64 -101.84 -136.71
CA ASN A 296 -1.82 -103.25 -137.14
C ASN A 296 -3.29 -103.69 -137.09
N ILE A 297 -4.02 -103.79 -138.19
CA ILE A 297 -3.72 -104.37 -139.53
C ILE A 297 -4.19 -103.45 -140.65
#